data_AF-A0A7W1AYZ7-F1
#
_entry.id   AF-A0A7W1AYZ7-F1
#
_cell.length_a   1.000
_cell.length_b   1.000
_cell.length_c   1.000
_cell.angle_alpha   90.00
_cell.angle_beta   90.00
_cell.angle_gamma   90.00
#
_symmetry.space_group_name_H-M   'P 1'
#
loop_
_entity.id
_entity.type
_entity.pdbx_description
1 polymer ?
#
loop_
_entity_poly.entity_id
_entity_poly.type
_entity_poly.pdbx_seq_one_letter_code
_entity_poly.pdbx_strand_id
1 'polypeptide(L)'
;MSIAQTASEQDTRVRVFHQENRGVAAARNLAIANASGRYIAPLDADDVWHRLKLELQLAAIRCRNGAACAYTWMFDIDENDWVSRISVEGPPWEGFVLPHLILQNFVGCASSPLMRRDAVLEVGGYDESLRAQRAEVVKIGNWLC
;
A
#
# COMPACT_ATOMS: atom_id res chain seq x y z
N MET A 1 12.29 11.54 22.43
CA MET A 1 12.50 10.70 21.23
C MET A 1 11.16 10.16 20.79
N SER A 2 10.91 10.05 19.48
CA SER A 2 9.66 9.49 18.96
C SER A 2 9.64 7.95 19.04
N ILE A 3 8.46 7.34 19.05
CA ILE A 3 8.28 5.88 19.08
C ILE A 3 9.02 5.20 17.90
N ALA A 4 8.93 5.78 16.70
CA ALA A 4 9.60 5.26 15.52
C ALA A 4 11.13 5.27 15.64
N GLN A 5 11.70 6.30 16.28
CA GLN A 5 13.14 6.40 16.51
C GLN A 5 13.61 5.29 17.44
N THR A 6 12.91 5.07 18.56
CA THR A 6 13.19 3.98 19.50
C THR A 6 13.14 2.61 18.79
N ALA A 7 12.14 2.39 17.92
CA ALA A 7 12.04 1.14 17.16
C ALA A 7 13.25 0.93 16.21
N SER A 8 13.75 2.00 15.58
CA SER A 8 14.93 1.94 14.70
C SER A 8 16.23 1.64 15.46
N GLU A 9 16.33 2.08 16.71
CA GLU A 9 17.49 1.78 17.58
C GLU A 9 17.49 0.32 18.06
N GLN A 10 16.31 -0.31 18.15
CA GLN A 10 16.15 -1.69 18.63
C GLN A 10 16.16 -2.73 17.51
N ASP A 11 15.73 -2.37 16.29
CA ASP A 11 15.65 -3.29 15.16
C ASP A 11 16.30 -2.68 13.91
N THR A 12 17.43 -3.26 13.49
CA THR A 12 18.19 -2.83 12.30
C THR A 12 17.41 -2.92 10.99
N ARG A 13 16.28 -3.63 10.95
CA ARG A 13 15.38 -3.69 9.79
C ARG A 13 14.53 -2.42 9.68
N VAL A 14 14.37 -1.66 10.76
CA VAL A 14 13.60 -0.42 10.81
C VAL A 14 14.52 0.77 10.58
N ARG A 15 14.19 1.57 9.57
CA ARG A 15 14.93 2.79 9.21
C ARG A 15 13.95 3.96 9.20
N VAL A 16 14.29 5.04 9.91
CA VAL A 16 13.46 6.25 9.97
C VAL A 16 14.08 7.33 9.09
N PHE A 17 13.24 8.00 8.30
CA PHE A 17 13.61 9.14 7.47
C PHE A 17 12.78 10.35 7.85
N HIS A 18 13.42 11.52 7.82
CA HIS A 18 12.77 12.79 8.10
C HIS A 18 12.78 13.68 6.87
N GLN A 19 11.68 14.39 6.66
CA GLN A 19 11.54 15.41 5.63
C GLN A 19 10.59 16.50 6.14
N GLU A 20 10.60 17.66 5.50
CA GLU A 20 9.52 18.64 5.68
C GLU A 20 8.18 18.03 5.25
N ASN A 21 7.08 18.48 5.89
CA ASN A 21 5.75 17.97 5.58
C ASN A 21 5.37 18.35 4.14
N ARG A 22 5.34 17.34 3.27
CA ARG A 22 4.94 17.44 1.86
C ARG A 22 3.76 16.52 1.53
N GLY A 23 3.02 16.05 2.54
CA GLY A 23 1.92 15.12 2.40
C GLY A 23 2.33 13.64 2.31
N VAL A 24 1.34 12.75 2.40
CA VAL A 24 1.54 11.29 2.49
C VAL A 24 2.15 10.68 1.23
N ALA A 25 1.79 11.16 0.04
CA ALA A 25 2.37 10.70 -1.23
C ALA A 25 3.89 10.91 -1.26
N ALA A 26 4.36 12.10 -0.86
CA ALA A 26 5.78 12.41 -0.80
C ALA A 26 6.52 11.53 0.24
N ALA A 27 5.89 11.27 1.40
CA ALA A 27 6.45 10.37 2.41
C ALA A 27 6.57 8.92 1.91
N ARG A 28 5.55 8.42 1.20
CA ARG A 28 5.57 7.07 0.58
C ARG A 28 6.64 7.00 -0.51
N ASN A 29 6.77 8.02 -1.36
CA ASN A 29 7.81 8.08 -2.38
C ASN A 29 9.22 8.09 -1.77
N LEU A 30 9.43 8.85 -0.69
CA LEU A 30 10.71 8.85 0.04
C LEU A 30 11.03 7.44 0.58
N ALA A 31 10.04 6.75 1.14
CA ALA A 31 10.22 5.39 1.64
C ALA A 31 10.52 4.39 0.50
N ILE A 32 9.81 4.46 -0.62
CA ILE A 32 10.01 3.61 -1.81
C ILE A 32 11.41 3.80 -2.41
N ALA A 33 11.86 5.06 -2.52
CA ALA A 33 13.18 5.39 -3.03
C ALA A 33 14.30 4.75 -2.19
N ASN A 34 14.10 4.69 -0.86
CA ASN A 34 15.06 4.12 0.08
C ASN A 34 14.87 2.62 0.35
N ALA A 35 13.80 2.01 -0.14
CA ALA A 35 13.51 0.59 0.03
C ALA A 35 14.45 -0.27 -0.82
N SER A 36 14.98 -1.34 -0.22
CA SER A 36 15.84 -2.34 -0.88
C SER A 36 15.11 -3.65 -1.23
N GLY A 37 13.87 -3.82 -0.76
CA GLY A 37 13.06 -5.00 -1.03
C GLY A 37 12.59 -5.09 -2.48
N ARG A 38 12.37 -6.31 -2.98
CA ARG A 38 11.77 -6.56 -4.30
C ARG A 38 10.30 -6.13 -4.38
N TYR A 39 9.63 -6.11 -3.25
CA TYR A 39 8.22 -5.74 -3.14
C TYR A 39 8.05 -4.56 -2.19
N ILE A 40 7.04 -3.74 -2.48
CA ILE A 40 6.58 -2.63 -1.65
C ILE A 40 5.23 -3.04 -1.06
N ALA A 41 5.10 -2.93 0.25
CA ALA A 41 3.86 -3.13 0.98
C ALA A 41 3.71 -1.93 1.94
N PRO A 42 2.93 -0.89 1.56
CA PRO A 42 2.69 0.25 2.43
C PRO A 42 1.88 -0.18 3.66
N LEU A 43 2.09 0.44 4.81
CA LEU A 43 1.27 0.24 6.00
C LEU A 43 1.07 1.62 6.64
N ASP A 44 -0.18 2.05 6.71
CA ASP A 44 -0.56 3.31 7.36
C ASP A 44 -0.44 3.17 8.88
N ALA A 45 -0.18 4.29 9.56
CA ALA A 45 0.20 4.30 10.98
C ALA A 45 -0.94 3.90 11.93
N ASP A 46 -2.17 3.91 11.43
CA ASP A 46 -3.42 3.53 12.08
C ASP A 46 -3.95 2.16 11.63
N ASP A 47 -3.23 1.46 10.74
CA ASP A 47 -3.61 0.13 10.25
C ASP A 47 -2.80 -0.99 10.91
N VAL A 48 -3.37 -2.20 10.94
CA VAL A 48 -2.69 -3.43 11.35
C VAL A 48 -2.86 -4.53 10.31
N TRP A 49 -1.84 -5.37 10.17
CA TRP A 49 -1.87 -6.52 9.26
C TRP A 49 -2.10 -7.83 9.99
N HIS A 50 -2.92 -8.69 9.39
CA HIS A 50 -2.96 -10.08 9.78
C HIS A 50 -1.60 -10.76 9.54
N ARG A 51 -1.15 -11.59 10.49
CA ARG A 51 0.17 -12.26 10.47
C ARG A 51 0.47 -13.05 9.19
N LEU A 52 -0.55 -13.52 8.47
CA LEU A 52 -0.41 -14.30 7.24
C LEU A 52 -0.47 -13.46 5.95
N LYS A 53 -0.76 -12.15 6.03
CA LYS A 53 -1.02 -11.30 4.85
C LYS A 53 0.11 -11.37 3.83
N LEU A 54 1.34 -11.10 4.26
CA LEU A 54 2.50 -11.05 3.35
C LEU A 54 2.83 -12.41 2.74
N GLU A 55 2.72 -13.49 3.52
CA GLU A 55 2.95 -14.85 3.04
C GLU A 55 1.97 -15.24 1.92
N LEU A 56 0.68 -15.01 2.16
CA LEU A 56 -0.38 -15.32 1.19
C LEU A 56 -0.31 -14.43 -0.06
N GLN A 57 -0.05 -13.13 0.09
CA GLN A 57 0.12 -12.23 -1.05
C GLN A 57 1.37 -12.57 -1.88
N LEU A 58 2.47 -12.96 -1.23
CA LEU A 58 3.68 -13.42 -1.93
C LEU A 58 3.43 -14.70 -2.71
N ALA A 59 2.67 -15.65 -2.16
CA ALA A 59 2.27 -16.84 -2.89
C ALA A 59 1.41 -16.47 -4.10
N ALA A 60 0.39 -15.63 -3.92
CA ALA A 60 -0.53 -15.22 -4.99
C ALA A 60 0.19 -14.49 -6.14
N ILE A 61 1.05 -13.51 -5.85
CA ILE A 61 1.77 -12.75 -6.88
C ILE A 61 2.79 -13.60 -7.64
N ARG A 62 3.34 -14.65 -7.01
CA ARG A 62 4.28 -15.58 -7.66
C ARG A 62 3.60 -16.63 -8.51
N CYS A 63 2.37 -17.03 -8.18
CA CYS A 63 1.60 -18.00 -8.95
C CYS A 63 1.14 -17.49 -10.32
N ARG A 64 1.06 -16.17 -10.52
CA ARG A 64 0.68 -15.57 -11.81
C ARG A 64 1.87 -14.87 -12.45
N ASN A 65 2.37 -15.43 -13.56
CA ASN A 65 3.47 -14.82 -14.30
C ASN A 65 3.06 -13.41 -14.78
N GLY A 66 3.96 -12.43 -14.60
CA GLY A 66 3.71 -11.04 -14.96
C GLY A 66 2.87 -10.23 -13.96
N ALA A 67 2.38 -10.81 -12.85
CA ALA A 67 1.64 -10.06 -11.84
C ALA A 67 2.51 -8.98 -11.18
N ALA A 68 2.01 -7.74 -11.17
CA ALA A 68 2.68 -6.58 -10.58
C ALA A 68 2.16 -6.20 -9.19
N CYS A 69 0.94 -6.64 -8.85
CA CYS A 69 0.27 -6.32 -7.59
C CYS A 69 -0.59 -7.50 -7.13
N ALA A 70 -0.67 -7.71 -5.82
CA ALA A 70 -1.68 -8.53 -5.14
C ALA A 70 -2.28 -7.70 -4.00
N TYR A 71 -3.59 -7.73 -3.82
CA TYR A 71 -4.29 -6.98 -2.77
C TYR A 71 -5.19 -7.92 -1.96
N THR A 72 -5.72 -7.44 -0.83
CA THR A 72 -6.58 -8.22 0.06
C THR A 72 -7.88 -7.49 0.32
N TRP A 73 -8.89 -8.23 0.79
CA TRP A 73 -9.97 -7.60 1.54
C TRP A 73 -9.47 -7.06 2.88
N MET A 74 -10.24 -6.15 3.47
CA MET A 74 -9.96 -5.55 4.76
C MET A 74 -11.22 -5.54 5.63
N PHE A 75 -11.00 -5.40 6.93
CA PHE A 75 -12.03 -5.13 7.92
C PHE A 75 -11.72 -3.76 8.51
N ASP A 76 -12.75 -2.96 8.82
CA ASP A 76 -12.54 -1.78 9.65
C ASP A 76 -12.47 -2.20 11.11
N ILE A 77 -11.60 -1.52 11.84
CA ILE A 77 -11.42 -1.69 13.28
C ILE A 77 -11.61 -0.29 13.88
N ASP A 78 -12.50 -0.18 14.87
CA ASP A 78 -12.66 1.08 15.59
C ASP A 78 -11.63 1.24 16.72
N GLU A 79 -11.64 2.39 17.39
CA GLU A 79 -10.70 2.69 18.48
C GLU A 79 -10.87 1.80 19.73
N ASN A 80 -11.91 0.97 19.78
CA ASN A 80 -12.21 0.05 20.87
C ASN A 80 -11.99 -1.43 20.45
N ASP A 81 -11.22 -1.65 19.37
CA ASP A 81 -10.92 -2.96 18.77
C ASP A 81 -12.15 -3.71 18.22
N TRP A 82 -13.27 -3.04 17.94
CA TRP A 82 -14.40 -3.67 17.28
C TRP A 82 -14.16 -3.83 15.80
N VAL A 83 -14.15 -5.08 15.35
CA VAL A 83 -14.02 -5.45 13.95
C VAL A 83 -15.39 -5.41 13.29
N SER A 84 -15.55 -4.55 12.28
CA SER A 84 -16.76 -4.47 11.46
C SER A 84 -16.81 -5.60 10.41
N ARG A 85 -17.86 -5.63 9.59
CA ARG A 85 -17.91 -6.54 8.42
C ARG A 85 -16.95 -6.04 7.33
N ILE A 86 -16.61 -6.92 6.38
CA ILE A 86 -15.69 -6.62 5.26
C ILE A 86 -16.07 -5.27 4.60
N SER A 87 -15.11 -4.35 4.55
CA SER A 87 -15.35 -2.96 4.16
C SER A 87 -15.35 -2.75 2.64
N VAL A 88 -14.73 -3.68 1.91
CA VAL A 88 -14.64 -3.64 0.45
C VAL A 88 -15.04 -4.99 -0.11
N GLU A 89 -16.34 -5.13 -0.39
CA GLU A 89 -16.90 -6.27 -1.11
C GLU A 89 -17.08 -5.92 -2.60
N GLY A 90 -16.79 -6.89 -3.46
CA GLY A 90 -16.99 -6.80 -4.91
C GLY A 90 -16.87 -8.18 -5.55
N PRO A 91 -17.51 -8.41 -6.71
CA PRO A 91 -17.32 -9.66 -7.44
C PRO A 91 -15.84 -9.82 -7.82
N PRO A 92 -15.35 -11.06 -8.02
CA PRO A 92 -14.01 -11.26 -8.57
C PRO A 92 -13.95 -10.65 -9.97
N TRP A 93 -13.39 -9.44 -10.06
CA TRP A 93 -13.14 -8.78 -11.33
C TRP A 93 -11.95 -9.44 -12.02
N GLU A 94 -12.11 -9.83 -13.28
CA GLU A 94 -11.04 -10.42 -14.09
C GLU A 94 -10.89 -9.71 -15.45
N GLY A 95 -9.71 -9.85 -16.07
CA GLY A 95 -9.41 -9.23 -17.36
C GLY A 95 -9.05 -7.75 -17.27
N PHE A 96 -9.65 -6.93 -18.13
CA PHE A 96 -9.43 -5.48 -18.14
C PHE A 96 -10.26 -4.80 -17.05
N VAL A 97 -9.71 -4.75 -15.84
CA VAL A 97 -10.41 -4.27 -14.64
C VAL A 97 -10.27 -2.76 -14.38
N LEU A 98 -9.52 -2.03 -15.21
CA LEU A 98 -9.31 -0.58 -15.04
C LEU A 98 -10.62 0.23 -14.97
N PRO A 99 -11.65 0.00 -15.82
CA PRO A 99 -12.91 0.73 -15.72
C PRO A 99 -13.62 0.51 -14.38
N HIS A 100 -13.52 -0.70 -13.81
CA HIS A 100 -14.08 -1.01 -12.50
C HIS A 100 -13.31 -0.29 -11.39
N LEU A 101 -11.97 -0.21 -11.50
CA LEU A 101 -11.13 0.46 -10.52
C LEU A 101 -11.39 1.98 -10.47
N ILE A 102 -11.69 2.59 -11.62
CA ILE A 102 -12.06 4.01 -11.72
C ILE A 102 -13.41 4.27 -11.05
N LEU A 103 -14.36 3.34 -11.16
CA LEU A 103 -15.70 3.49 -10.58
C LEU A 103 -15.73 3.15 -9.09
N GLN A 104 -14.93 2.18 -8.67
CA GLN A 104 -14.85 1.70 -7.30
C GLN A 104 -13.42 1.27 -7.01
N ASN A 105 -12.78 1.91 -6.02
CA ASN A 105 -11.49 1.46 -5.52
C ASN A 105 -11.64 0.14 -4.76
N PHE A 106 -11.67 -0.97 -5.48
CA PHE A 106 -11.78 -2.32 -4.91
C PHE A 106 -10.45 -2.86 -4.36
N VAL A 107 -9.34 -2.12 -4.50
CA VAL A 107 -8.08 -2.43 -3.82
C VAL A 107 -8.20 -2.11 -2.32
N GLY A 108 -9.10 -1.19 -1.96
CA GLY A 108 -9.33 -0.73 -0.59
C GLY A 108 -8.35 0.37 -0.22
N CYS A 109 -7.67 0.23 0.92
CA CYS A 109 -6.69 1.22 1.39
C CYS A 109 -5.27 0.95 0.89
N ALA A 110 -4.37 1.91 1.13
CA ALA A 110 -2.94 1.79 0.81
C ALA A 110 -2.23 0.65 1.57
N SER A 111 -2.77 0.21 2.70
CA SER A 111 -2.24 -0.93 3.48
C SER A 111 -2.55 -2.29 2.86
N SER A 112 -3.47 -2.35 1.91
CA SER A 112 -3.87 -3.59 1.24
C SER A 112 -2.81 -4.13 0.25
N PRO A 113 -2.34 -3.37 -0.76
CA PRO A 113 -1.53 -3.92 -1.83
C PRO A 113 -0.11 -4.36 -1.43
N LEU A 114 0.33 -5.45 -2.04
CA LEU A 114 1.72 -5.87 -2.19
C LEU A 114 2.11 -5.71 -3.66
N MET A 115 3.04 -4.81 -3.94
CA MET A 115 3.41 -4.43 -5.31
C MET A 115 4.86 -4.78 -5.61
N ARG A 116 5.19 -5.12 -6.85
CA ARG A 116 6.59 -5.19 -7.28
C ARG A 116 7.17 -3.77 -7.29
N ARG A 117 8.37 -3.61 -6.70
CA ARG A 117 9.03 -2.30 -6.61
C ARG A 117 9.35 -1.72 -7.98
N ASP A 118 9.79 -2.54 -8.93
CA ASP A 118 10.10 -2.10 -10.30
C ASP A 118 8.87 -1.54 -11.02
N ALA A 119 7.72 -2.20 -10.91
CA ALA A 119 6.46 -1.73 -11.48
C ALA A 119 6.01 -0.40 -10.85
N VAL A 120 6.16 -0.22 -9.53
CA VAL A 120 5.85 1.06 -8.85
C VAL A 120 6.74 2.19 -9.35
N LEU A 121 8.03 1.91 -9.60
CA LEU A 121 8.97 2.90 -10.14
C LEU A 121 8.69 3.22 -11.61
N GLU A 122 8.32 2.22 -12.41
CA GLU A 122 7.99 2.36 -13.84
C GLU A 122 6.85 3.34 -14.08
N VAL A 123 5.84 3.32 -13.20
CA VAL A 123 4.69 4.23 -13.27
C VAL A 123 4.92 5.57 -12.55
N GLY A 124 6.06 5.77 -11.91
CA GLY A 124 6.45 7.03 -11.27
C GLY A 124 5.95 7.23 -9.84
N GLY A 125 5.57 6.16 -9.13
CA GLY A 125 5.18 6.21 -7.71
C GLY A 125 3.82 6.88 -7.44
N TYR A 126 3.68 7.43 -6.24
CA TYR A 126 2.49 8.19 -5.82
C TYR A 126 2.52 9.61 -6.37
N ASP A 127 1.35 10.17 -6.72
CA ASP A 127 1.26 11.57 -7.16
C ASP A 127 1.34 12.54 -5.98
N GLU A 128 2.47 13.24 -5.87
CA GLU A 128 2.73 14.22 -4.79
C GLU A 128 1.86 15.48 -4.84
N SER A 129 1.12 15.72 -5.93
CA SER A 129 0.11 16.79 -5.98
C SER A 129 -1.12 16.47 -5.13
N LEU A 130 -1.36 15.20 -4.82
CA LEU A 130 -2.44 14.74 -3.95
C LEU A 130 -1.99 14.79 -2.48
N ARG A 131 -2.45 15.80 -1.74
CA ARG A 131 -1.97 16.13 -0.39
C ARG A 131 -2.74 15.50 0.79
N ALA A 132 -3.87 14.83 0.56
CA ALA A 132 -4.79 14.37 1.60
C ALA A 132 -5.30 12.93 1.36
N GLN A 133 -6.27 12.45 2.16
CA GLN A 133 -7.05 11.24 1.90
C GLN A 133 -7.49 11.25 0.42
N ARG A 134 -7.09 10.24 -0.36
CA ARG A 134 -7.04 10.11 -1.86
C ARG A 134 -5.65 9.94 -2.47
N ALA A 135 -4.57 10.07 -1.69
CA ALA A 135 -3.21 9.75 -2.15
C ALA A 135 -2.88 8.23 -2.06
N GLU A 136 -3.89 7.37 -2.11
CA GLU A 136 -3.76 5.90 -2.05
C GLU A 136 -3.34 5.29 -3.38
N VAL A 137 -3.35 6.11 -4.44
CA VAL A 137 -3.14 5.67 -5.80
C VAL A 137 -1.69 5.89 -6.20
N VAL A 138 -1.03 4.76 -6.51
CA VAL A 138 0.16 4.75 -7.36
C VAL A 138 -0.33 5.04 -8.77
N LYS A 139 0.34 5.96 -9.48
CA LYS A 139 -0.01 6.31 -10.86
C LYS A 139 -0.18 5.04 -11.70
N ILE A 140 -1.20 4.98 -12.55
CA ILE A 140 -1.39 3.86 -13.50
C ILE A 140 -1.23 4.44 -14.91
N GLY A 141 0.01 4.44 -15.42
CA GLY A 141 0.35 5.11 -16.66
C GLY A 141 0.17 6.63 -16.56
N ASN A 142 -0.42 7.27 -17.58
CA ASN A 142 -0.69 8.72 -17.59
C ASN A 142 -1.94 9.14 -16.81
N TRP A 143 -2.56 8.23 -16.05
CA TRP A 143 -3.84 8.48 -15.40
C TRP A 143 -3.73 8.31 -13.88
N LEU A 144 -4.40 9.22 -13.18
CA LEU A 144 -4.74 9.10 -11.76
C LEU A 144 -6.06 8.35 -11.69
N CYS A 145 -6.11 7.21 -11.00
CA CYS A 145 -7.39 6.71 -10.47
C CYS A 145 -7.65 7.32 -9.09
#